data_AF-A0A2H0YWD0-F1
#
_entry.id   AF-A0A2H0YWD0-F1
#
_cell.length_a   1.000
_cell.length_b   1.000
_cell.length_c   1.000
_cell.angle_alpha   90.00
_cell.angle_beta   90.00
_cell.angle_gamma   90.00
#
_symmetry.space_group_name_H-M   'P 1'
#
loop_
_entity.id
_entity.type
_entity.pdbx_description
1 polymer ?
#
loop_
_entity_poly.entity_id
_entity_poly.type
_entity_poly.pdbx_seq_one_letter_code
_entity_poly.pdbx_strand_id
1 'polypeptide(L)'
;MKNYDIPPQPEEENKKLEIKPKPEIPKGGKENTSETENGQPLKHEILDENGNVIYHEEKWYQKDQTSSPETIGGHRQQFFQHDEQGRVVEEVGQSLSTKEGDPKHENQWKIVTEWGDKDDKTQIGIIETGPDAGHKWKTSKELIHDFGDGRKIVKETTEIIKQGKNPAKPSIGTTEKIKFFKGKQWLGERTKDSSGKESKFLAAGVEKLPNWEDEINS
;
A
#
# COMPACT_ATOMS: atom_id res chain seq x y z
N MET A 1 -30.29 13.13 -5.58
CA MET A 1 -28.81 13.06 -5.54
C MET A 1 -28.33 14.18 -4.63
N LYS A 2 -27.66 13.87 -3.52
CA LYS A 2 -27.06 14.89 -2.66
C LYS A 2 -25.70 15.24 -3.27
N ASN A 3 -25.55 16.47 -3.76
CA ASN A 3 -24.25 17.04 -4.09
C ASN A 3 -23.48 17.20 -2.78
N TYR A 4 -22.35 16.53 -2.66
CA TYR A 4 -21.37 16.84 -1.63
C TYR A 4 -20.53 18.00 -2.17
N ASP A 5 -20.93 19.22 -1.82
CA ASP A 5 -20.07 20.39 -2.01
C ASP A 5 -18.83 20.21 -1.14
N ILE A 6 -17.72 19.88 -1.80
CA ILE A 6 -16.41 19.83 -1.17
C ILE A 6 -16.07 21.28 -0.81
N PRO A 7 -15.79 21.60 0.46
CA PRO A 7 -15.45 22.96 0.86
C PRO A 7 -14.21 23.44 0.08
N PRO A 8 -14.14 24.74 -0.27
CA PRO A 8 -13.00 25.29 -0.99
C PRO A 8 -11.73 25.01 -0.18
N GLN A 9 -10.73 24.40 -0.85
CA GLN A 9 -9.44 24.17 -0.21
C GLN A 9 -8.79 25.53 0.05
N PRO A 10 -8.38 25.83 1.30
CA PRO A 10 -7.60 27.02 1.56
C PRO A 10 -6.30 26.95 0.74
N GLU A 11 -5.88 28.09 0.19
CA GLU A 11 -4.56 28.29 -0.40
C GLU A 11 -3.50 28.09 0.69
N GLU A 12 -3.13 26.84 0.97
CA GLU A 12 -2.23 26.52 2.07
C GLU A 12 -0.81 26.26 1.55
N GLU A 13 0.14 27.02 2.12
CA GLU A 13 1.51 26.58 2.35
C GLU A 13 1.54 25.07 2.56
N ASN A 14 2.51 24.38 1.95
CA ASN A 14 2.70 22.93 2.06
C ASN A 14 2.73 22.47 3.54
N LYS A 15 1.57 22.28 4.17
CA LYS A 15 1.45 21.64 5.48
C LYS A 15 1.83 20.20 5.25
N LYS A 16 3.11 19.89 5.48
CA LYS A 16 3.58 18.53 5.66
C LYS A 16 2.71 17.90 6.75
N LEU A 17 2.28 16.67 6.55
CA LEU A 17 1.81 15.87 7.67
C LEU A 17 2.95 15.88 8.70
N GLU A 18 2.62 16.19 9.95
CA GLU A 18 3.57 16.02 11.05
C GLU A 18 3.78 14.52 11.23
N ILE A 19 4.83 13.99 10.61
CA ILE A 19 5.12 12.58 10.74
C ILE A 19 5.93 12.37 12.01
N LYS A 20 5.27 11.71 12.95
CA LYS A 20 5.82 11.39 14.24
C LYS A 20 7.04 10.48 14.07
N PRO A 21 8.03 10.56 14.98
CA PRO A 21 9.09 9.57 15.02
C PRO A 21 8.50 8.16 15.20
N LYS A 22 9.31 7.14 14.92
CA LYS A 22 9.01 5.75 15.29
C LYS A 22 8.47 5.74 16.74
N PRO A 23 7.28 5.18 16.99
CA PRO A 23 6.70 5.21 18.32
C PRO A 23 7.51 4.32 19.27
N GLU A 24 7.40 4.60 20.57
CA GLU A 24 7.87 3.65 21.58
C GLU A 24 6.98 2.39 21.59
N ILE A 25 7.53 1.27 22.06
CA ILE A 25 6.74 0.04 22.23
C ILE A 25 5.70 0.32 23.33
N PRO A 26 4.40 0.24 23.03
CA PRO A 26 3.36 0.49 24.02
C PRO A 26 3.40 -0.57 25.13
N LYS A 27 2.86 -0.25 26.30
CA LYS A 27 2.76 -1.20 27.42
C LYS A 27 1.99 -2.45 26.95
N GLY A 28 2.58 -3.64 27.15
CA GLY A 28 1.99 -4.91 26.69
C GLY A 28 2.18 -5.20 25.21
N GLY A 29 2.70 -4.24 24.43
CA GLY A 29 3.05 -4.42 23.03
C GLY A 29 4.37 -5.15 22.84
N LYS A 30 4.74 -5.33 21.57
CA LYS A 30 5.97 -6.00 21.16
C LYS A 30 6.56 -5.39 19.89
N GLU A 31 7.81 -5.70 19.65
CA GLU A 31 8.54 -5.31 18.45
C GLU A 31 8.94 -6.58 17.69
N ASN A 32 8.70 -6.58 16.37
CA ASN A 32 9.13 -7.64 15.48
C ASN A 32 10.11 -7.07 14.45
N THR A 33 11.17 -7.84 14.18
CA THR A 33 12.07 -7.58 13.06
C THR A 33 12.15 -8.84 12.23
N SER A 34 11.90 -8.72 10.93
CA SER A 34 12.09 -9.81 9.98
C SER A 34 13.10 -9.38 8.91
N GLU A 35 14.24 -10.05 8.93
CA GLU A 35 15.17 -10.08 7.80
C GLU A 35 14.68 -11.15 6.83
N THR A 36 14.46 -10.78 5.58
CA THR A 36 14.12 -11.73 4.53
C THR A 36 15.27 -11.74 3.54
N GLU A 37 15.93 -12.89 3.43
CA GLU A 37 16.96 -13.11 2.41
C GLU A 37 16.38 -12.87 1.00
N ASN A 38 17.23 -12.41 0.07
CA ASN A 38 16.92 -12.28 -1.36
C ASN A 38 15.99 -11.12 -1.78
N GLY A 39 16.34 -9.88 -1.42
CA GLY A 39 15.79 -8.67 -2.04
C GLY A 39 14.40 -8.25 -1.57
N GLN A 40 13.91 -8.83 -0.47
CA GLN A 40 12.75 -8.36 0.26
C GLN A 40 13.18 -7.30 1.30
N PRO A 41 12.30 -6.36 1.68
CA PRO A 41 12.69 -5.31 2.62
C PRO A 41 12.99 -5.89 3.99
N LEU A 42 13.98 -5.30 4.68
CA LEU A 42 14.06 -5.41 6.13
C LEU A 42 12.80 -4.77 6.68
N LYS A 43 12.00 -5.58 7.37
CA LYS A 43 10.71 -5.18 7.90
C LYS A 43 10.79 -5.10 9.42
N HIS A 44 10.35 -3.97 9.93
CA HIS A 44 10.31 -3.63 11.34
C HIS A 44 8.88 -3.26 11.73
N GLU A 45 8.33 -3.90 12.75
CA GLU A 45 6.95 -3.66 13.20
C GLU A 45 6.90 -3.39 14.70
N ILE A 46 6.04 -2.47 15.11
CA ILE A 46 5.62 -2.31 16.50
C ILE A 46 4.14 -2.66 16.59
N LEU A 47 3.81 -3.51 17.55
CA LEU A 47 2.48 -4.02 17.80
C LEU A 47 1.96 -3.54 19.15
N ASP A 48 0.66 -3.27 19.22
CA ASP A 48 -0.04 -2.99 20.48
C ASP A 48 -0.24 -4.25 21.35
N GLU A 49 -0.88 -4.08 22.51
CA GLU A 49 -1.18 -5.17 23.45
C GLU A 49 -2.13 -6.24 22.88
N ASN A 50 -2.91 -5.90 21.86
CA ASN A 50 -3.81 -6.81 21.17
C ASN A 50 -3.13 -7.51 19.98
N GLY A 51 -1.87 -7.19 19.70
CA GLY A 51 -1.12 -7.73 18.57
C GLY A 51 -1.45 -7.07 17.24
N ASN A 52 -2.05 -5.87 17.23
CA ASN A 52 -2.26 -5.10 16.01
C ASN A 52 -1.00 -4.29 15.69
N VAL A 53 -0.60 -4.24 14.42
CA VAL A 53 0.59 -3.50 13.98
C VAL A 53 0.28 -2.00 13.93
N ILE A 54 0.81 -1.22 14.87
CA ILE A 54 0.57 0.24 14.94
C ILE A 54 1.61 1.05 14.16
N TYR A 55 2.76 0.44 13.87
CA TYR A 55 3.84 1.05 13.09
C TYR A 55 4.58 -0.01 12.29
N HIS A 56 4.98 0.38 11.08
CA HIS A 56 5.72 -0.44 10.16
C HIS A 56 6.81 0.39 9.45
N GLU A 57 8.03 -0.11 9.44
CA GLU A 57 9.15 0.43 8.67
C GLU A 57 9.71 -0.65 7.72
N GLU A 58 9.90 -0.26 6.46
CA GLU A 58 10.50 -1.10 5.43
C GLU A 58 11.72 -0.42 4.84
N LYS A 59 12.82 -1.16 4.74
CA LYS A 59 14.04 -0.75 4.05
C LYS A 59 14.38 -1.75 2.96
N TRP A 60 14.35 -1.30 1.71
CA TRP A 60 14.80 -2.09 0.57
C TRP A 60 16.28 -1.81 0.35
N TYR A 61 17.08 -2.87 0.27
CA TYR A 61 18.49 -2.76 -0.09
C TYR A 61 18.70 -3.18 -1.54
N GLN A 62 19.72 -2.62 -2.17
CA GLN A 62 20.09 -2.97 -3.53
C GLN A 62 20.38 -4.47 -3.65
N LYS A 63 19.88 -5.07 -4.73
CA LYS A 63 20.05 -6.49 -5.00
C LYS A 63 21.54 -6.84 -5.10
N ASP A 64 21.92 -7.99 -4.55
CA ASP A 64 23.29 -8.53 -4.60
C ASP A 64 24.34 -7.66 -3.87
N GLN A 65 23.90 -6.76 -2.97
CA GLN A 65 24.75 -5.97 -2.08
C GLN A 65 24.52 -6.35 -0.61
N THR A 66 25.54 -6.21 0.23
CA THR A 66 25.39 -6.35 1.68
C THR A 66 24.46 -5.25 2.21
N SER A 67 23.49 -5.62 3.06
CA SER A 67 22.59 -4.66 3.69
C SER A 67 23.36 -3.68 4.57
N SER A 68 23.34 -2.40 4.19
CA SER A 68 23.94 -1.30 4.94
C SER A 68 23.20 0.01 4.60
N PRO A 69 23.34 1.07 5.42
CA PRO A 69 22.73 2.38 5.12
C PRO A 69 23.05 2.89 3.70
N GLU A 70 24.26 2.61 3.20
CA GLU A 70 24.75 3.04 1.89
C GLU A 70 24.10 2.28 0.72
N THR A 71 23.53 1.10 0.99
CA THR A 71 22.91 0.24 -0.02
C THR A 71 21.38 0.33 -0.01
N ILE A 72 20.79 1.23 0.78
CA ILE A 72 19.34 1.44 0.80
C ILE A 72 18.86 1.98 -0.56
N GLY A 73 18.07 1.16 -1.26
CA GLY A 73 17.37 1.51 -2.49
C GLY A 73 15.97 2.09 -2.27
N GLY A 74 15.39 1.90 -1.09
CA GLY A 74 14.15 2.55 -0.67
C GLY A 74 13.94 2.48 0.84
N HIS A 75 13.15 3.42 1.38
CA HIS A 75 12.78 3.45 2.79
C HIS A 75 11.36 3.98 2.94
N ARG A 76 10.55 3.31 3.77
CA ARG A 76 9.16 3.67 4.02
C ARG A 76 8.82 3.53 5.49
N GLN A 77 7.94 4.42 5.98
CA GLN A 77 7.29 4.31 7.27
C GLN A 77 5.78 4.42 7.13
N GLN A 78 5.05 3.63 7.91
CA GLN A 78 3.59 3.59 7.94
C GLN A 78 3.12 3.52 9.41
N PHE A 79 2.02 4.19 9.70
CA PHE A 79 1.35 4.27 10.99
C PHE A 79 -0.09 3.87 10.79
N PHE A 80 -0.61 3.04 11.70
CA PHE A 80 -1.95 2.48 11.56
C PHE A 80 -2.81 2.79 12.78
N GLN A 81 -4.07 3.13 12.53
CA GLN A 81 -5.13 3.14 13.53
C GLN A 81 -6.09 1.99 13.26
N HIS A 82 -6.60 1.40 14.33
CA HIS A 82 -7.51 0.26 14.26
C HIS A 82 -8.85 0.60 14.91
N ASP A 83 -9.91 -0.05 14.45
CA ASP A 83 -11.18 -0.11 15.17
C ASP A 83 -11.14 -1.10 16.34
N GLU A 84 -12.27 -1.23 17.05
CA GLU A 84 -12.42 -2.14 18.19
C GLU A 84 -12.24 -3.63 17.82
N GLN A 85 -12.37 -3.96 16.53
CA GLN A 85 -12.17 -5.31 16.01
C GLN A 85 -10.73 -5.57 15.56
N GLY A 86 -9.83 -4.60 15.72
CA GLY A 86 -8.43 -4.70 15.30
C GLY A 86 -8.24 -4.53 13.79
N ARG A 87 -9.22 -3.98 13.06
CA ARG A 87 -9.13 -3.73 11.61
C ARG A 87 -8.59 -2.33 11.36
N VAL A 88 -7.68 -2.18 10.40
CA VAL A 88 -7.10 -0.88 10.04
C VAL A 88 -8.18 0.06 9.49
N VAL A 89 -8.38 1.22 10.12
CA VAL A 89 -9.31 2.27 9.68
C VAL A 89 -8.60 3.48 9.09
N GLU A 90 -7.36 3.70 9.49
CA GLU A 90 -6.52 4.77 8.95
C GLU A 90 -5.09 4.28 8.83
N GLU A 91 -4.47 4.61 7.69
CA GLU A 91 -3.03 4.50 7.47
C GLU A 91 -2.49 5.89 7.11
N VAL A 92 -1.41 6.28 7.76
CA VAL A 92 -0.60 7.43 7.34
C VAL A 92 0.80 6.92 7.05
N GLY A 93 1.40 7.34 5.94
CA GLY A 93 2.73 6.86 5.59
C GLY A 93 3.58 7.88 4.85
N GLN A 94 4.87 7.57 4.77
CA GLN A 94 5.86 8.33 4.02
C GLN A 94 6.91 7.45 3.36
N SER A 95 7.34 7.89 2.19
CA SER A 95 8.61 7.49 1.61
C SER A 95 9.71 8.38 2.15
N LEU A 96 10.81 7.77 2.58
CA LEU A 96 11.98 8.43 3.12
C LEU A 96 13.11 8.38 2.09
N SER A 97 13.85 9.49 2.01
CA SER A 97 15.06 9.55 1.20
C SER A 97 16.09 8.58 1.73
N THR A 98 16.78 7.89 0.82
CA THR A 98 17.91 7.01 1.14
C THR A 98 19.24 7.77 1.18
N LYS A 99 19.23 9.08 0.90
CA LYS A 99 20.40 9.96 0.98
C LYS A 99 20.34 10.82 2.24
N GLU A 100 21.38 10.73 3.06
CA GLU A 100 21.56 11.58 4.24
C GLU A 100 21.55 13.07 3.84
N GLY A 101 20.70 13.87 4.50
CA GLY A 101 20.55 15.31 4.23
C GLY A 101 19.70 15.67 2.99
N ASP A 102 19.13 14.71 2.26
CA ASP A 102 18.20 14.99 1.17
C ASP A 102 16.76 15.03 1.71
N PRO A 103 16.10 16.21 1.73
CA PRO A 103 14.76 16.39 2.30
C PRO A 103 13.65 15.80 1.42
N LYS A 104 13.98 15.03 0.38
CA LYS A 104 13.01 14.30 -0.45
C LYS A 104 12.34 13.18 0.33
N HIS A 105 11.40 13.57 1.17
CA HIS A 105 10.22 12.75 1.44
C HIS A 105 9.47 12.66 0.11
N GLU A 106 9.62 11.55 -0.61
CA GLU A 106 9.09 11.49 -1.97
C GLU A 106 7.57 11.56 -1.94
N ASN A 107 6.88 10.98 -0.97
CA ASN A 107 5.46 11.23 -0.79
C ASN A 107 5.09 11.06 0.68
N GLN A 108 4.11 11.84 1.14
CA GLN A 108 3.33 11.48 2.33
C GLN A 108 1.90 11.22 1.89
N TRP A 109 1.29 10.18 2.44
CA TRP A 109 -0.06 9.79 2.10
C TRP A 109 -0.90 9.52 3.33
N LYS A 110 -2.21 9.58 3.10
CA LYS A 110 -3.24 9.14 4.02
C LYS A 110 -4.18 8.20 3.29
N ILE A 111 -4.52 7.09 3.92
CA ILE A 111 -5.53 6.15 3.46
C ILE A 111 -6.55 6.00 4.58
N VAL A 112 -7.83 6.21 4.25
CA VAL A 112 -8.95 5.92 5.14
C VAL A 112 -9.64 4.67 4.63
N THR A 113 -9.91 3.73 5.53
CA THR A 113 -10.56 2.45 5.21
C THR A 113 -11.93 2.41 5.89
N GLU A 114 -12.97 2.24 5.08
CA GLU A 114 -14.33 1.96 5.52
C GLU A 114 -14.61 0.47 5.35
N TRP A 115 -14.93 -0.22 6.44
CA TRP A 115 -15.28 -1.64 6.43
C TRP A 115 -16.79 -1.83 6.26
N GLY A 116 -17.17 -2.66 5.31
CA GLY A 116 -18.53 -3.15 5.11
C GLY A 116 -18.78 -4.50 5.78
N ASP A 117 -19.87 -5.15 5.40
CA ASP A 117 -20.21 -6.49 5.87
C ASP A 117 -19.30 -7.54 5.23
N LYS A 118 -18.99 -8.64 5.95
CA LYS A 118 -18.22 -9.79 5.44
C LYS A 118 -16.80 -9.45 4.94
N ASP A 119 -16.11 -8.56 5.64
CA ASP A 119 -14.73 -8.13 5.34
C ASP A 119 -14.54 -7.36 4.01
N ASP A 120 -15.65 -6.95 3.37
CA ASP A 120 -15.60 -5.97 2.29
C ASP A 120 -15.03 -4.65 2.84
N LYS A 121 -14.16 -3.97 2.07
CA LYS A 121 -13.62 -2.66 2.45
C LYS A 121 -13.53 -1.71 1.27
N THR A 122 -13.77 -0.44 1.54
CA THR A 122 -13.46 0.68 0.64
C THR A 122 -12.32 1.49 1.24
N GLN A 123 -11.28 1.74 0.45
CA GLN A 123 -10.15 2.57 0.83
C GLN A 123 -10.13 3.83 -0.03
N ILE A 124 -9.99 4.98 0.61
CA ILE A 124 -9.75 6.26 -0.07
C ILE A 124 -8.34 6.70 0.29
N GLY A 125 -7.48 6.78 -0.72
CA GLY A 125 -6.10 7.21 -0.56
C GLY A 125 -5.85 8.56 -1.21
N ILE A 126 -5.00 9.35 -0.56
CA ILE A 126 -4.52 10.63 -1.06
C ILE A 126 -3.02 10.74 -0.80
N ILE A 127 -2.28 11.21 -1.79
CA ILE A 127 -0.93 11.75 -1.57
C ILE A 127 -1.11 13.20 -1.20
N GLU A 128 -0.85 13.55 0.06
CA GLU A 128 -1.05 14.89 0.58
C GLU A 128 0.15 15.78 0.25
N THR A 129 1.37 15.24 0.31
CA THR A 129 2.62 15.97 0.05
C THR A 129 3.61 15.14 -0.77
N GLY A 130 4.60 15.82 -1.36
CA GLY A 130 5.58 15.23 -2.29
C GLY A 130 5.34 15.61 -3.76
N PRO A 131 6.17 15.13 -4.71
CA PRO A 131 5.99 15.36 -6.14
C PRO A 131 4.65 14.84 -6.67
N ASP A 132 4.06 13.83 -6.03
CA ASP A 132 2.78 13.25 -6.45
C ASP A 132 1.57 13.87 -5.70
N ALA A 133 1.77 14.97 -4.97
CA ALA A 133 0.74 15.60 -4.16
C ALA A 133 -0.54 15.89 -4.94
N GLY A 134 -1.67 15.66 -4.27
CA GLY A 134 -3.01 15.79 -4.81
C GLY A 134 -3.49 14.60 -5.64
N HIS A 135 -2.68 13.55 -5.79
CA HIS A 135 -3.14 12.29 -6.38
C HIS A 135 -4.13 11.62 -5.43
N LYS A 136 -5.31 11.25 -5.93
CA LYS A 136 -6.38 10.63 -5.14
C LYS A 136 -6.89 9.39 -5.83
N TRP A 137 -7.09 8.34 -5.06
CA TRP A 137 -7.68 7.10 -5.52
C TRP A 137 -8.70 6.56 -4.54
N LYS A 138 -9.60 5.74 -5.05
CA LYS A 138 -10.55 4.97 -4.26
C LYS A 138 -10.52 3.52 -4.72
N THR A 139 -10.19 2.63 -3.79
CA THR A 139 -10.27 1.20 -3.98
C THR A 139 -11.56 0.74 -3.31
N SER A 140 -12.54 0.29 -4.08
CA SER A 140 -13.90 0.10 -3.52
C SER A 140 -14.18 -1.34 -3.09
N LYS A 141 -13.55 -2.33 -3.75
CA LYS A 141 -13.79 -3.76 -3.51
C LYS A 141 -12.53 -4.55 -3.80
N GLU A 142 -12.14 -5.39 -2.83
CA GLU A 142 -11.27 -6.54 -3.06
C GLU A 142 -12.19 -7.77 -3.14
N LEU A 143 -12.45 -8.27 -4.35
CA LEU A 143 -13.19 -9.50 -4.54
C LEU A 143 -12.21 -10.68 -4.42
N ILE A 144 -12.42 -11.48 -3.40
CA ILE A 144 -11.65 -12.70 -3.18
C ILE A 144 -12.40 -13.87 -3.82
N HIS A 145 -11.72 -14.60 -4.69
CA HIS A 145 -12.22 -15.88 -5.20
C HIS A 145 -11.25 -16.98 -4.76
N ASP A 146 -11.76 -17.90 -3.95
CA ASP A 146 -11.04 -19.08 -3.46
C ASP A 146 -11.53 -20.29 -4.27
N PHE A 147 -10.60 -20.99 -4.92
CA PHE A 147 -10.91 -22.12 -5.79
C PHE A 147 -10.92 -23.46 -5.03
N GLY A 148 -10.73 -23.45 -3.71
CA GLY A 148 -10.29 -24.64 -2.98
C GLY A 148 -8.81 -24.92 -3.28
N ASP A 149 -8.24 -25.98 -2.69
CA ASP A 149 -6.84 -26.43 -2.90
C ASP A 149 -5.72 -25.42 -2.56
N GLY A 150 -6.07 -24.31 -1.91
CA GLY A 150 -5.17 -23.22 -1.55
C GLY A 150 -4.96 -22.21 -2.67
N ARG A 151 -5.60 -22.35 -3.82
CA ARG A 151 -5.60 -21.34 -4.88
C ARG A 151 -6.57 -20.21 -4.56
N LYS A 152 -6.08 -18.98 -4.67
CA LYS A 152 -6.88 -17.78 -4.46
C LYS A 152 -6.48 -16.70 -5.44
N ILE A 153 -7.47 -15.97 -5.94
CA ILE A 153 -7.26 -14.67 -6.57
C ILE A 153 -7.91 -13.56 -5.75
N VAL A 154 -7.30 -12.39 -5.81
CA VAL A 154 -7.87 -11.16 -5.25
C VAL A 154 -7.95 -10.14 -6.37
N LYS A 155 -9.17 -9.79 -6.76
CA LYS A 155 -9.44 -8.75 -7.74
C LYS A 155 -9.68 -7.43 -7.00
N GLU A 156 -8.84 -6.46 -7.28
CA GLU A 156 -8.87 -5.12 -6.73
C GLU A 156 -9.24 -4.14 -7.84
N THR A 157 -10.29 -3.34 -7.62
CA THR A 157 -10.66 -2.26 -8.53
C THR A 157 -10.35 -0.93 -7.87
N THR A 158 -9.50 -0.14 -8.53
CA THR A 158 -9.05 1.17 -8.07
C THR A 158 -9.47 2.24 -9.06
N GLU A 159 -10.28 3.18 -8.59
CA GLU A 159 -10.66 4.38 -9.32
C GLU A 159 -9.69 5.51 -8.98
N ILE A 160 -8.95 6.00 -9.97
CA ILE A 160 -8.14 7.21 -9.84
C ILE A 160 -9.08 8.40 -10.00
N ILE A 161 -9.31 9.12 -8.90
CA ILE A 161 -10.25 10.25 -8.84
C ILE A 161 -9.54 11.56 -9.20
N LYS A 162 -8.22 11.65 -8.95
CA LYS A 162 -7.42 12.84 -9.27
C LYS A 162 -5.97 12.44 -9.54
N GLN A 163 -5.38 12.90 -10.65
CA GLN A 163 -3.99 12.57 -11.02
C GLN A 163 -2.93 13.28 -10.16
N GLY A 164 -3.30 14.36 -9.45
CA GLY A 164 -2.34 15.15 -8.68
C GLY A 164 -1.39 15.96 -9.55
N LYS A 165 -0.25 16.35 -8.99
CA LYS A 165 0.75 17.21 -9.66
C LYS A 165 1.72 16.47 -10.56
N ASN A 166 1.89 15.15 -10.40
CA ASN A 166 2.81 14.37 -11.22
C ASN A 166 2.10 13.81 -12.47
N PRO A 167 2.44 14.28 -13.69
CA PRO A 167 1.83 13.79 -14.93
C PRO A 167 2.21 12.34 -15.26
N ALA A 168 3.27 11.80 -14.66
CA ALA A 168 3.66 10.40 -14.83
C ALA A 168 2.77 9.43 -14.02
N LYS A 169 1.95 9.92 -13.08
CA LYS A 169 0.97 9.08 -12.40
C LYS A 169 -0.17 8.69 -13.34
N PRO A 170 -0.84 7.55 -13.08
CA PRO A 170 -2.03 7.18 -13.83
C PRO A 170 -3.03 8.33 -13.90
N SER A 171 -3.54 8.57 -15.10
CA SER A 171 -4.61 9.55 -15.31
C SER A 171 -5.91 9.08 -14.64
N ILE A 172 -6.86 10.00 -14.50
CA ILE A 172 -8.20 9.70 -13.99
C ILE A 172 -8.80 8.54 -14.78
N GLY A 173 -9.34 7.55 -14.08
CA GLY A 173 -9.89 6.35 -14.69
C GLY A 173 -9.87 5.15 -13.76
N THR A 174 -10.26 3.99 -14.28
CA THR A 174 -10.29 2.74 -13.52
C THR A 174 -9.08 1.88 -13.84
N THR A 175 -8.43 1.37 -12.82
CA THR A 175 -7.40 0.33 -12.91
C THR A 175 -7.91 -0.93 -12.24
N GLU A 176 -7.70 -2.08 -12.87
CA GLU A 176 -8.01 -3.38 -12.29
C GLU A 176 -6.71 -4.12 -12.01
N LYS A 177 -6.57 -4.65 -10.80
CA LYS A 177 -5.43 -5.47 -10.39
C LYS A 177 -5.93 -6.83 -9.94
N ILE A 178 -5.26 -7.89 -10.38
CA ILE A 178 -5.58 -9.26 -9.98
C ILE A 178 -4.31 -9.91 -9.42
N LYS A 179 -4.37 -10.28 -8.15
CA LYS A 179 -3.28 -10.89 -7.38
C LYS A 179 -3.53 -12.40 -7.28
N PHE A 180 -2.48 -13.21 -7.45
CA PHE A 180 -2.57 -14.67 -7.45
C PHE A 180 -1.84 -15.27 -6.25
N PHE A 181 -2.48 -16.22 -5.57
CA PHE A 181 -1.94 -16.87 -4.38
C PHE A 181 -2.09 -18.40 -4.43
N LYS A 182 -1.08 -19.11 -3.93
CA LYS A 182 -1.13 -20.56 -3.67
C LYS A 182 -0.72 -20.85 -2.23
N GLY A 183 -1.66 -21.31 -1.41
CA GLY A 183 -1.51 -21.36 0.04
C GLY A 183 -1.21 -19.96 0.59
N LYS A 184 -0.08 -19.83 1.29
CA LYS A 184 0.42 -18.53 1.80
C LYS A 184 1.35 -17.81 0.80
N GLN A 185 1.71 -18.45 -0.31
CA GLN A 185 2.64 -17.88 -1.28
C GLN A 185 1.91 -16.94 -2.24
N TRP A 186 2.43 -15.72 -2.39
CA TRP A 186 2.05 -14.81 -3.45
C TRP A 186 2.83 -15.15 -4.72
N LEU A 187 2.12 -15.31 -5.84
CA LEU A 187 2.72 -15.69 -7.13
C LEU A 187 3.02 -14.47 -8.01
N GLY A 188 2.31 -13.36 -7.79
CA GLY A 188 2.43 -12.14 -8.56
C GLY A 188 1.08 -11.48 -8.82
N GLU A 189 1.07 -10.50 -9.73
CA GLU A 189 -0.12 -9.74 -10.08
C GLU A 189 -0.17 -9.35 -11.56
N ARG A 190 -1.38 -9.19 -12.08
CA ARG A 190 -1.65 -8.54 -13.36
C ARG A 190 -2.39 -7.23 -13.09
N THR A 191 -1.97 -6.17 -13.76
CA THR A 191 -2.64 -4.86 -13.68
C THR A 191 -3.09 -4.45 -15.07
N LYS A 192 -4.32 -3.97 -15.20
CA LYS A 192 -4.88 -3.34 -16.39
C LYS A 192 -5.19 -1.90 -16.06
N ASP A 193 -4.51 -0.97 -16.73
CA ASP A 193 -4.70 0.46 -16.51
C ASP A 193 -5.96 1.00 -17.20
N SER A 194 -6.25 2.28 -17.00
CA SER A 194 -7.41 2.98 -17.57
C SER A 194 -7.41 3.06 -19.09
N SER A 195 -6.25 2.87 -19.74
CA SER A 195 -6.14 2.77 -21.19
C SER A 195 -6.39 1.36 -21.72
N GLY A 196 -6.53 0.38 -20.81
CA GLY A 196 -6.66 -1.04 -21.14
C GLY A 196 -5.31 -1.74 -21.34
N LYS A 197 -4.19 -1.06 -21.11
CA LYS A 197 -2.86 -1.66 -21.21
C LYS A 197 -2.62 -2.56 -19.99
N GLU A 198 -2.13 -3.76 -20.27
CA GLU A 198 -1.82 -4.74 -19.23
C GLU A 198 -0.32 -4.76 -18.89
N SER A 199 -0.03 -4.94 -17.61
CA SER A 199 1.30 -5.23 -17.08
C SER A 199 1.23 -6.41 -16.10
N LYS A 200 2.37 -7.08 -15.92
CA LYS A 200 2.49 -8.24 -15.03
C LYS A 200 3.71 -8.08 -14.13
N PHE A 201 3.56 -8.48 -12.88
CA PHE A 201 4.65 -8.62 -11.94
C PHE A 201 4.66 -10.07 -11.42
N LEU A 202 5.83 -10.69 -11.42
CA LEU A 202 6.03 -12.06 -10.95
C LEU A 202 6.79 -12.03 -9.64
N ALA A 203 6.35 -12.83 -8.68
CA ALA A 203 7.13 -13.06 -7.47
C ALA A 203 8.46 -13.77 -7.82
N ALA A 204 9.46 -13.64 -6.93
CA ALA A 204 10.74 -14.30 -7.13
C ALA A 204 10.57 -15.82 -7.31
N GLY A 205 11.24 -16.37 -8.33
CA GLY A 205 11.16 -17.80 -8.65
C GLY A 205 9.86 -18.24 -9.34
N VAL A 206 8.95 -17.31 -9.67
CA VAL A 206 7.74 -17.62 -10.45
C VAL A 206 8.01 -17.35 -11.94
N GLU A 207 7.86 -18.37 -12.77
CA GLU A 207 8.08 -18.27 -14.22
C GLU A 207 6.91 -17.60 -14.96
N LYS A 208 5.67 -17.83 -14.50
CA LYS A 208 4.45 -17.26 -15.09
C LYS A 208 3.29 -17.22 -14.09
N LEU A 209 2.38 -16.28 -14.29
CA LEU A 209 1.10 -16.25 -13.57
C LEU A 209 0.19 -17.38 -14.08
N PRO A 210 -0.63 -17.96 -13.19
CA PRO A 210 -1.66 -18.92 -13.61
C PRO A 210 -2.85 -18.22 -14.29
N ASN A 211 -3.64 -18.99 -15.06
CA ASN A 211 -4.83 -18.50 -15.78
C ASN A 211 -6.15 -18.81 -15.04
N TRP A 212 -6.14 -18.85 -13.70
CA TRP A 212 -7.33 -19.27 -12.93
C TRP A 212 -8.55 -18.38 -13.10
N GLU A 213 -8.39 -17.18 -13.67
CA GLU A 213 -9.52 -16.30 -13.95
C GLU A 213 -10.49 -16.86 -15.00
N ASP A 214 -10.00 -17.71 -15.90
CA ASP A 214 -10.83 -18.41 -16.89
C ASP A 214 -11.82 -19.37 -16.20
N GLU A 215 -11.49 -19.82 -14.99
CA GLU A 215 -12.31 -20.71 -14.14
C GLU A 215 -13.45 -19.96 -13.42
N ILE A 216 -13.43 -18.62 -13.35
CA ILE A 216 -14.48 -17.85 -12.63
C ILE A 216 -15.80 -17.81 -13.42
N ASN A 217 -15.71 -17.83 -14.75
CA ASN A 217 -16.86 -17.65 -15.64
C ASN A 217 -17.26 -18.94 -16.39
N SER A 218 -16.65 -20.08 -16.06
CA SER A 218 -16.98 -21.40 -16.64
C SER A 218 -17.95 -22.17 -15.74
#